data_AF-A0A1J4T5V2-F1
#
_entry.id   AF-A0A1J4T5V2-F1
#
_cell.length_a   1.000
_cell.length_b   1.000
_cell.length_c   1.000
_cell.angle_alpha   90.00
_cell.angle_beta   90.00
_cell.angle_gamma   90.00
#
_symmetry.space_group_name_H-M   'P 1'
#
loop_
_entity.id
_entity.type
_entity.pdbx_description
1 polymer ?
#
loop_
_entity_poly.entity_id
_entity_poly.type
_entity_poly.pdbx_seq_one_letter_code
_entity_poly.pdbx_strand_id
1 'polypeptide(L)' 'MNLDWSLFFVALGLAFLLEGLPYFLLAERMPGILLALAAKPPRALRALGFTAIILGVLLVALGRSF' A
#
# COMPACT_ATOMS: atom_id res chain seq x y z
N MET A 1 13.59 13.68 17.95
CA MET A 1 12.55 13.79 16.90
C MET A 1 11.22 13.61 17.59
N ASN A 2 10.35 14.63 17.62
CA ASN A 2 9.03 14.51 18.24
C ASN A 2 8.09 13.95 17.16
N LEU A 3 7.62 12.73 17.34
CA LEU A 3 6.73 12.09 16.36
C LEU A 3 5.34 12.72 16.52
N ASP A 4 4.82 13.32 15.44
CA ASP A 4 3.45 13.82 15.45
C ASP A 4 2.50 12.62 15.34
N TRP A 5 1.99 12.19 16.49
CA TRP A 5 1.08 11.05 16.59
C TRP A 5 -0.23 11.27 15.83
N SER A 6 -0.69 12.52 15.71
CA SER A 6 -1.90 12.83 14.94
C SER A 6 -1.69 12.52 13.47
N LEU A 7 -0.59 13.03 12.91
CA LEU A 7 -0.22 12.75 11.51
C LEU A 7 -0.04 11.26 11.26
N PHE A 8 0.61 10.55 12.19
CA PHE A 8 0.81 9.10 12.08
C PHE A 8 -0.52 8.34 11.99
N PHE A 9 -1.47 8.62 12.89
CA PHE A 9 -2.76 7.92 12.88
C PHE A 9 -3.62 8.27 11.65
N VAL A 10 -3.56 9.51 11.16
CA VAL A 10 -4.25 9.90 9.92
C VAL A 10 -3.68 9.13 8.73
N ALA A 11 -2.35 9.11 8.58
CA ALA A 11 -1.69 8.39 7.49
C ALA A 11 -1.98 6.88 7.56
N LEU A 12 -1.95 6.29 8.76
CA LEU A 12 -2.27 4.89 8.96
C LEU A 12 -3.75 4.58 8.65
N GLY A 13 -4.67 5.45 9.06
CA GLY A 13 -6.10 5.31 8.75
C GLY A 13 -6.37 5.37 7.24
N LEU A 14 -5.73 6.29 6.53
CA LEU A 14 -5.82 6.38 5.07
C LEU A 14 -5.23 5.13 4.39
N ALA A 15 -4.11 4.59 4.89
CA ALA A 15 -3.54 3.36 4.38
C ALA A 15 -4.53 2.19 4.51
N PHE A 16 -5.19 2.03 5.66
CA PHE A 16 -6.22 1.00 5.85
C PHE A 16 -7.45 1.21 4.95
N LEU A 17 -7.89 2.45 4.77
CA LEU A 17 -9.00 2.76 3.88
C LEU A 17 -8.66 2.36 2.44
N LEU A 18 -7.48 2.77 1.94
CA LEU A 18 -7.05 2.48 0.59
C LEU A 18 -6.81 0.99 0.35
N GLU A 19 -6.20 0.28 1.31
CA GLU A 19 -6.04 -1.18 1.23
C GLU A 19 -7.39 -1.91 1.35
N GLY A 20 -8.32 -1.42 2.17
CA GLY A 20 -9.64 -2.04 2.35
C GLY A 20 -10.58 -1.88 1.16
N LEU A 21 -10.41 -0.82 0.35
CA LEU A 21 -11.26 -0.54 -0.81
C LEU A 21 -11.30 -1.69 -1.83
N PRO A 22 -10.16 -2.24 -2.30
CA PRO A 22 -10.15 -3.43 -3.14
C PRO A 22 -10.89 -4.63 -2.52
N TYR A 23 -10.73 -4.88 -1.23
CA TYR A 23 -11.43 -5.98 -0.56
C TYR A 23 -12.93 -5.77 -0.48
N PHE A 24 -13.39 -4.52 -0.36
CA PHE A 24 -14.81 -4.20 -0.29
C PHE A 24 -15.47 -4.14 -1.68
N LEU A 25 -14.85 -3.44 -2.63
CA LEU A 25 -15.42 -3.19 -3.96
C LEU A 25 -15.18 -4.34 -4.96
N LEU A 26 -14.14 -5.14 -4.76
CA LEU A 26 -13.71 -6.21 -5.67
C LEU A 26 -13.59 -7.55 -4.94
N ALA A 27 -14.41 -7.76 -3.90
CA ALA A 27 -14.38 -8.93 -3.02
C ALA A 27 -14.37 -10.25 -3.80
N GLU A 28 -15.12 -10.34 -4.89
CA GLU A 28 -15.23 -11.54 -5.73
C GLU A 28 -13.93 -11.86 -6.49
N ARG A 29 -13.11 -10.85 -6.78
CA ARG A 29 -11.85 -11.01 -7.54
C ARG A 29 -10.63 -11.22 -6.63
N MET A 30 -10.71 -10.77 -5.38
CA MET A 30 -9.60 -10.83 -4.42
C MET A 30 -9.02 -12.24 -4.23
N PRO A 31 -9.81 -13.32 -4.10
CA PRO A 31 -9.25 -14.67 -3.96
C PRO A 31 -8.33 -15.06 -5.13
N GLY A 32 -8.74 -14.74 -6.36
CA GLY A 32 -7.93 -14.99 -7.56
C GLY A 32 -6.64 -14.17 -7.59
N ILE A 33 -6.71 -12.89 -7.18
CA ILE A 33 -5.53 -12.01 -7.10
C ILE A 33 -4.54 -12.53 -6.05
N LEU A 34 -5.03 -12.95 -4.88
CA LEU A 34 -4.19 -13.48 -3.80
C LEU A 34 -3.51 -14.79 -4.20
N LEU A 35 -4.24 -15.70 -4.86
CA LEU A 35 -3.65 -16.94 -5.39
C LEU A 35 -2.59 -16.65 -6.46
N ALA A 36 -2.85 -15.69 -7.35
CA ALA A 36 -1.89 -15.27 -8.36
C ALA A 36 -0.63 -14.63 -7.76
N LEU A 37 -0.75 -13.92 -6.63
CA LEU A 37 0.39 -13.39 -5.88
C LEU A 37 1.15 -14.51 -5.16
N ALA A 38 0.45 -15.43 -4.51
CA ALA A 38 1.05 -16.56 -3.80
C ALA A 38 1.85 -17.48 -4.71
N ALA A 39 1.45 -17.61 -5.99
CA ALA A 39 2.16 -18.40 -6.98
C ALA A 39 3.47 -17.75 -7.50
N LYS A 40 3.73 -16.47 -7.19
CA LYS A 40 4.92 -15.76 -7.69
C LYS A 40 6.18 -16.14 -6.88
N PRO A 41 7.35 -16.22 -7.54
CA PRO A 41 8.60 -16.45 -6.83
C PRO A 41 8.94 -15.26 -5.92
N PRO A 42 9.69 -15.47 -4.81
CA PRO A 42 10.03 -14.42 -3.85
C PRO A 42 10.69 -13.18 -4.48
N ARG A 43 11.47 -13.35 -5.55
CA ARG A 43 12.11 -12.24 -6.28
C ARG A 43 11.08 -11.28 -6.89
N ALA A 44 9.99 -11.81 -7.47
CA ALA A 44 8.94 -11.00 -8.06
C ALA A 44 8.13 -10.25 -6.99
N LEU A 45 7.84 -10.91 -5.86
CA LEU A 45 7.19 -10.27 -4.71
C LEU A 45 8.04 -9.13 -4.13
N ARG A 46 9.36 -9.34 -4.01
CA ARG A 46 10.29 -8.28 -3.57
C ARG A 46 10.32 -7.11 -4.53
N ALA A 47 10.33 -7.37 -5.85
CA ALA A 47 10.29 -6.31 -6.85
C ALA A 47 8.99 -5.50 -6.75
N LEU A 48 7.84 -6.16 -6.61
CA LEU A 48 6.54 -5.52 -6.41
C LEU A 48 6.52 -4.65 -5.15
N GLY A 49 6.99 -5.20 -4.03
CA GLY A 49 7.11 -4.45 -2.77
C GLY A 49 8.05 -3.25 -2.90
N PHE A 50 9.20 -3.41 -3.55
CA PHE A 50 10.15 -2.32 -3.77
C PHE A 50 9.56 -1.21 -4.65
N THR A 51 8.84 -1.56 -5.72
CA THR A 51 8.14 -0.57 -6.54
C THR A 51 7.06 0.17 -5.76
N ALA A 52 6.30 -0.52 -4.89
CA ALA A 52 5.30 0.10 -4.04
C ALA A 52 5.94 1.08 -3.03
N ILE A 53 7.09 0.71 -2.45
CA ILE A 53 7.85 1.59 -1.55
C ILE A 53 8.32 2.85 -2.28
N ILE A 54 8.91 2.71 -3.48
CA ILE A 54 9.36 3.87 -4.27
C ILE A 54 8.18 4.79 -4.58
N LEU A 55 7.06 4.24 -5.06
CA LEU A 55 5.86 5.03 -5.36
C LEU A 55 5.32 5.73 -4.10
N GLY A 56 5.31 5.06 -2.95
CA GLY A 56 4.91 5.66 -1.68
C GLY A 56 5.80 6.84 -1.30
N VAL A 57 7.12 6.70 -1.44
CA VAL A 57 8.07 7.80 -1.18
C VAL A 57 7.85 8.97 -2.16
N LEU A 58 7.62 8.69 -3.44
CA LEU A 58 7.34 9.72 -4.45
C LEU A 58 6.03 10.47 -4.16
N LEU A 59 4.97 9.77 -3.75
CA LEU A 59 3.70 10.39 -3.36
C LEU A 59 3.86 11.30 -2.14
N VAL A 60 4.63 10.87 -1.13
CA VAL A 60 4.93 11.71 0.04
C VAL A 60 5.75 12.94 -0.36
N ALA A 61 6.74 12.78 -1.25
CA ALA A 61 7.53 13.91 -1.75
C ALA A 61 6.66 14.90 -2.53
N LEU A 62 5.76 14.40 -3.38
CA LEU A 62 4.83 15.23 -4.14
C LEU A 62 3.87 15.98 -3.22
N GLY A 63 3.25 15.29 -2.26
CA GLY A 63 2.33 15.91 -1.29
C GLY A 63 3.00 16.93 -0.35
N ARG A 64 4.32 16.86 -0.18
CA ARG A 64 5.11 17.90 0.54
C ARG A 64 5.50 19.08 -0.34
N SER A 65 5.43 18.94 -1.67
CA SER A 65 5.86 19.95 -2.63
C SER A 65 4.70 20.83 -3.12
N PHE A 66 3.46 20.45 -2.81
CA PHE A 66 2.25 21.28 -2.96
C PHE A 66 1.95 22.02 -1.66
#